data_AF-A0A2E1NQF7-F1
#
_entry.id   AF-A0A2E1NQF7-F1
#
_cell.length_a   1.000
_cell.length_b   1.000
_cell.length_c   1.000
_cell.angle_alpha   90.00
_cell.angle_beta   90.00
_cell.angle_gamma   90.00
#
_symmetry.space_group_name_H-M   'P 1'
#
loop_
_entity.id
_entity.type
_entity.pdbx_description
1 polymer ?
#
loop_
_entity_poly.entity_id
_entity_poly.type
_entity_poly.pdbx_seq_one_letter_code
_entity_poly.pdbx_strand_id
1 'polypeptide(L)'
;MRSYLETGVVDKIRAAGGEVYAITSEPQYLADQAHEHWELNFDNVGDPHQEIPRICDERGWLTLYTSRGDTTFLQRGANWQVEHPKGFFQPGVLAITQSNRILYRWRSVPSDENLNGTVARPTPGHVWRALEAALPLGDGAGDAAHDDHPEIDSPAPPRLVFIAALVANGWFMGLKSFVYSPGSDPTPIRFKKAFSRWPVFVALWIAAFIFLPTLWVAATLLAWALWIGRDVRTTLDAMMDVQEEIKTTR
;
A
#
# COMPACT_ATOMS: atom_id res chain seq x y z
N MET A 1 -2.13 -4.33 8.36
CA MET A 1 -2.55 -4.00 9.75
C MET A 1 -3.64 -4.94 10.25
N ARG A 2 -4.84 -4.98 9.65
CA ARG A 2 -5.91 -5.92 10.06
C ARG A 2 -5.48 -7.39 10.17
N SER A 3 -4.61 -7.84 9.27
CA SER A 3 -4.06 -9.20 9.30
C SER A 3 -3.36 -9.54 10.62
N TYR A 4 -2.78 -8.57 11.34
CA TYR A 4 -2.18 -8.82 12.66
C TYR A 4 -3.23 -9.20 13.72
N LEU A 5 -4.45 -8.64 13.61
CA LEU A 5 -5.58 -8.97 14.47
C LEU A 5 -6.18 -10.32 14.09
N GLU A 6 -6.48 -10.49 12.81
CA GLU A 6 -7.14 -11.68 12.28
C GLU A 6 -6.30 -12.96 12.50
N THR A 7 -4.97 -12.82 12.60
CA THR A 7 -4.04 -13.92 12.89
C THR A 7 -3.72 -14.11 14.37
N GLY A 8 -4.25 -13.26 15.27
CA GLY A 8 -3.99 -13.29 16.71
C GLY A 8 -2.56 -12.88 17.11
N VAL A 9 -1.79 -12.28 16.19
CA VAL A 9 -0.40 -11.88 16.45
C VAL A 9 -0.32 -10.73 17.46
N VAL A 10 -1.31 -9.82 17.46
CA VAL A 10 -1.36 -8.73 18.45
C VAL A 10 -1.45 -9.30 19.88
N ASP A 11 -2.29 -10.32 20.10
CA ASP A 11 -2.43 -10.95 21.42
C ASP A 11 -1.15 -11.64 21.87
N LYS A 12 -0.40 -12.25 20.93
CA LYS A 12 0.90 -12.84 21.22
C LYS A 12 1.95 -11.79 21.61
N ILE A 13 1.99 -10.66 20.90
CA ILE A 13 2.89 -9.54 21.23
C ILE A 13 2.57 -9.02 22.64
N ARG A 14 1.29 -8.83 22.98
CA ARG A 14 0.87 -8.39 24.31
C ARG A 14 1.17 -9.43 25.39
N ALA A 15 0.98 -10.72 25.10
CA ALA A 15 1.34 -11.79 26.03
C ALA A 15 2.85 -11.86 26.31
N ALA A 16 3.69 -11.40 25.37
CA ALA A 16 5.13 -11.22 25.56
C ALA A 16 5.52 -9.88 26.20
N GLY A 17 4.54 -9.06 26.62
CA GLY A 17 4.77 -7.77 27.27
C GLY A 17 5.03 -6.60 26.33
N GLY A 18 4.75 -6.75 25.04
CA GLY A 18 4.85 -5.67 24.04
C GLY A 18 3.51 -5.00 23.72
N GLU A 19 3.55 -4.03 22.81
CA GLU A 19 2.37 -3.38 22.24
C GLU A 19 2.59 -3.11 20.74
N VAL A 20 1.51 -2.97 19.97
CA VAL A 20 1.53 -2.67 18.54
C VAL A 20 1.05 -1.24 18.32
N TYR A 21 1.70 -0.53 17.38
CA TYR A 21 1.28 0.79 16.95
C TYR A 21 1.15 0.81 15.43
N ALA A 22 0.05 1.35 14.90
CA ALA A 22 -0.06 1.73 13.50
C ALA A 22 0.38 3.17 13.34
N ILE A 23 1.26 3.43 12.37
CA ILE A 23 1.73 4.79 12.07
C ILE A 23 1.42 5.08 10.61
N THR A 24 0.76 6.21 10.36
CA THR A 24 0.44 6.70 9.02
C THR A 24 1.03 8.08 8.80
N SER A 25 1.20 8.45 7.54
CA SER A 25 1.60 9.81 7.11
C SER A 25 0.39 10.73 6.92
N GLU A 26 -0.81 10.22 7.20
CA GLU A 26 -2.02 11.01 7.26
C GLU A 26 -2.11 11.77 8.60
N PRO A 27 -2.87 12.88 8.68
CA PRO A 27 -3.17 13.53 9.94
C PRO A 27 -3.88 12.61 10.95
N GLN A 28 -3.76 12.94 12.24
CA GLN A 28 -4.31 12.12 13.33
C GLN A 28 -5.80 11.79 13.15
N TYR A 29 -6.63 12.74 12.69
CA TYR A 29 -8.06 12.49 12.52
C TYR A 29 -8.38 11.38 11.48
N LEU A 30 -7.54 11.20 10.44
CA LEU A 30 -7.67 10.09 9.50
C LEU A 30 -7.15 8.78 10.11
N ALA A 31 -6.10 8.85 10.93
CA ALA A 31 -5.61 7.71 11.69
C ALA A 31 -6.67 7.17 12.66
N ASP A 32 -7.40 8.07 13.34
CA ASP A 32 -8.53 7.76 14.23
C ASP A 32 -9.70 7.14 13.45
N GLN A 33 -10.05 7.72 12.29
CA GLN A 33 -11.07 7.13 11.41
C GLN A 33 -10.67 5.73 10.94
N ALA A 34 -9.40 5.50 10.61
CA ALA A 34 -8.92 4.17 10.25
C ALA A 34 -8.98 3.21 11.45
N HIS A 35 -8.70 3.67 12.67
CA HIS A 35 -8.81 2.87 13.89
C HIS A 35 -10.24 2.36 14.06
N GLU A 36 -11.23 3.26 13.99
CA GLU A 36 -12.65 2.92 14.12
C GLU A 36 -13.14 2.04 12.95
N HIS A 37 -12.92 2.48 11.71
CA HIS A 37 -13.47 1.80 10.54
C HIS A 37 -12.82 0.46 10.21
N TRP A 38 -11.59 0.25 10.65
CA TRP A 38 -10.88 -1.02 10.45
C TRP A 38 -10.95 -1.90 11.70
N GLU A 39 -11.66 -1.44 12.74
CA GLU A 39 -11.85 -2.13 14.02
C GLU A 39 -10.50 -2.55 14.63
N LEU A 40 -9.52 -1.65 14.56
CA LEU A 40 -8.19 -1.91 15.09
C LEU A 40 -8.23 -1.86 16.61
N ASN A 41 -7.60 -2.81 17.29
CA ASN A 41 -7.58 -2.86 18.76
C ASN A 41 -6.27 -2.34 19.37
N PHE A 42 -5.53 -1.54 18.61
CA PHE A 42 -4.26 -0.94 18.99
C PHE A 42 -4.18 0.50 18.48
N ASP A 43 -3.26 1.27 19.03
CA ASP A 43 -3.18 2.71 18.79
C ASP A 43 -2.76 3.03 17.34
N ASN A 44 -3.43 4.03 16.77
CA ASN A 44 -3.12 4.59 15.47
C ASN A 44 -2.57 6.00 15.63
N VAL A 45 -1.42 6.27 15.04
CA VAL A 45 -0.72 7.55 15.13
C VAL A 45 -0.62 8.17 13.74
N GLY A 46 -1.19 9.36 13.60
CA GLY A 46 -0.99 10.20 12.42
C GLY A 46 0.29 11.02 12.55
N ASP A 47 1.22 10.82 11.63
CA ASP A 47 2.50 11.53 11.54
C ASP A 47 2.64 12.28 10.20
N PRO A 48 1.81 13.31 9.96
CA PRO A 48 1.80 14.06 8.69
C PRO A 48 3.08 14.85 8.44
N HIS A 49 3.88 15.06 9.48
CA HIS A 49 5.15 15.78 9.40
C HIS A 49 6.37 14.86 9.29
N GLN A 50 6.17 13.54 9.29
CA GLN A 50 7.19 12.51 9.14
C GLN A 50 8.31 12.66 10.18
N GLU A 51 7.92 12.82 11.45
CA GLU A 51 8.84 12.98 12.58
C GLU A 51 9.34 11.63 13.08
N ILE A 52 8.45 10.65 13.21
CA ILE A 52 8.78 9.31 13.70
C ILE A 52 9.79 8.60 12.78
N PRO A 53 9.55 8.45 11.46
CA PRO A 53 10.51 7.76 10.58
C PRO A 53 11.84 8.49 10.48
N ARG A 54 11.87 9.81 10.68
CA ARG A 54 13.11 10.59 10.72
C ARG A 54 13.92 10.29 11.98
N ILE A 55 13.26 10.21 13.15
CA ILE A 55 13.93 9.76 14.38
C ILE A 55 14.44 8.31 14.21
N CYS A 56 13.67 7.44 13.56
CA CYS A 56 14.12 6.07 13.27
C CYS A 56 15.36 6.04 12.37
N ASP A 57 15.46 6.92 11.37
CA ASP A 57 16.65 7.09 10.52
C ASP A 57 17.85 7.61 11.33
N GLU A 58 17.67 8.66 12.13
CA GLU A 58 18.73 9.26 12.97
C GLU A 58 19.36 8.24 13.92
N ARG A 59 18.54 7.34 14.45
CA ARG A 59 18.98 6.28 15.37
C ARG A 59 19.52 5.05 14.66
N GLY A 60 19.53 5.02 13.32
CA GLY A 60 19.95 3.88 12.52
C GLY A 60 19.02 2.67 12.65
N TRP A 61 17.79 2.87 13.09
CA TRP A 61 16.82 1.79 13.30
C TRP A 61 16.21 1.32 11.99
N LEU A 62 15.59 2.24 11.26
CA LEU A 62 14.92 1.96 9.99
C LEU A 62 14.70 3.27 9.22
N THR A 63 15.24 3.35 8.00
CA THR A 63 15.00 4.46 7.08
C THR A 63 13.84 4.12 6.15
N LEU A 64 12.68 4.76 6.27
CA LEU A 64 11.55 4.52 5.35
C LEU A 64 11.68 5.33 4.06
N TYR A 65 10.96 4.90 3.02
CA TYR A 65 10.71 5.72 1.84
C TYR A 65 9.38 6.46 1.97
N THR A 66 9.28 7.63 1.34
CA THR A 66 8.03 8.36 1.13
C THR A 66 7.82 8.57 -0.36
N SER A 67 6.58 8.42 -0.81
CA SER A 67 6.17 8.86 -2.14
C SER A 67 5.62 10.28 -2.06
N ARG A 68 6.25 11.24 -2.73
CA ARG A 68 5.80 12.64 -2.80
C ARG A 68 5.05 12.99 -4.08
N GLY A 69 4.66 11.96 -4.82
CA GLY A 69 3.87 12.11 -6.04
C GLY A 69 2.46 12.65 -5.76
N ASP A 70 1.76 12.97 -6.84
CA ASP A 70 0.36 13.40 -6.81
C ASP A 70 -0.56 12.30 -6.24
N THR A 71 -1.33 12.64 -5.20
CA THR A 71 -2.30 11.72 -4.57
C THR A 71 -3.63 11.63 -5.32
N THR A 72 -3.80 12.36 -6.43
CA THR A 72 -5.04 12.35 -7.24
C THR A 72 -5.47 10.94 -7.61
N PHE A 73 -4.54 10.05 -7.96
CA PHE A 73 -4.87 8.66 -8.26
C PHE A 73 -5.47 7.92 -7.05
N LEU A 74 -4.90 8.11 -5.85
CA LEU A 74 -5.43 7.53 -4.62
C LEU A 74 -6.82 8.08 -4.34
N GLN A 75 -6.98 9.40 -4.47
CA GLN A 75 -8.23 10.12 -4.27
C GLN A 75 -9.37 9.62 -5.16
N ARG A 76 -9.10 9.22 -6.42
CA ARG A 76 -10.11 8.64 -7.32
C ARG A 76 -10.72 7.34 -6.79
N GLY A 77 -9.98 6.59 -5.98
CA GLY A 77 -10.44 5.33 -5.37
C GLY A 77 -10.98 5.47 -3.94
N ALA A 78 -10.67 6.58 -3.26
CA ALA A 78 -11.11 6.86 -1.91
C ALA A 78 -12.49 7.55 -1.88
N ASN A 79 -13.26 7.29 -0.83
CA ASN A 79 -14.49 8.00 -0.49
C ASN A 79 -14.31 9.01 0.66
N TRP A 80 -13.05 9.24 1.07
CA TRP A 80 -12.63 10.29 2.00
C TRP A 80 -11.55 11.15 1.34
N GLN A 81 -11.21 12.26 1.98
CA GLN A 81 -10.15 13.15 1.51
C GLN A 81 -8.79 12.52 1.82
N VAL A 82 -7.99 12.23 0.79
CA VAL A 82 -6.64 11.69 0.93
C VAL A 82 -5.68 12.84 1.25
N GLU A 83 -5.03 12.77 2.41
CA GLU A 83 -4.13 13.83 2.89
C GLU A 83 -2.79 13.26 3.34
N HIS A 84 -1.73 13.60 2.60
CA HIS A 84 -0.35 13.27 2.96
C HIS A 84 0.55 14.49 2.74
N PRO A 85 0.61 15.43 3.70
CA PRO A 85 1.23 16.75 3.49
C PRO A 85 2.70 16.72 3.05
N LYS A 86 3.45 15.66 3.39
CA LYS A 86 4.85 15.45 2.99
C LYS A 86 5.07 14.19 2.14
N GLY A 87 3.99 13.65 1.57
CA GLY A 87 4.00 12.38 0.87
C GLY A 87 3.60 11.20 1.77
N PHE A 88 3.25 10.09 1.14
CA PHE A 88 2.78 8.89 1.84
C PHE A 88 3.90 7.89 2.08
N PHE A 89 3.88 7.26 3.24
CA PHE A 89 4.88 6.25 3.61
C PHE A 89 4.83 5.04 2.69
N GLN A 90 6.00 4.58 2.30
CA GLN A 90 6.17 3.19 1.90
C GLN A 90 6.10 2.30 3.15
N PRO A 91 5.46 1.11 3.07
CA PRO A 91 5.26 0.27 4.25
C PRO A 91 6.58 -0.12 4.94
N GLY A 92 6.53 -0.26 6.26
CA GLY A 92 7.64 -0.78 7.07
C GLY A 92 7.14 -1.43 8.35
N VAL A 93 8.00 -2.24 8.96
CA VAL A 93 7.78 -2.87 10.26
C VAL A 93 9.06 -2.71 11.08
N LEU A 94 8.93 -2.19 12.29
CA LEU A 94 10.02 -2.07 13.23
C LEU A 94 9.54 -2.59 14.58
N ALA A 95 10.29 -3.52 15.17
CA ALA A 95 10.08 -4.00 16.52
C ALA A 95 11.34 -3.74 17.34
N ILE A 96 11.18 -3.03 18.44
CA ILE A 96 12.25 -2.62 19.34
C ILE A 96 11.88 -2.93 20.79
N THR A 97 12.89 -3.18 21.62
CA THR A 97 12.71 -3.30 23.07
C THR A 97 12.76 -1.91 23.72
N GLN A 98 12.40 -1.82 25.01
CA GLN A 98 12.51 -0.57 25.77
C GLN A 98 13.95 -0.05 25.89
N SER A 99 14.95 -0.92 25.77
CA SER A 99 16.37 -0.56 25.75
C SER A 99 16.88 -0.18 24.36
N ASN A 100 15.98 -0.06 23.37
CA ASN A 100 16.26 0.25 21.97
C ASN A 100 16.94 -0.86 21.15
N ARG A 101 16.95 -2.11 21.63
CA ARG A 101 17.42 -3.24 20.81
C ARG A 101 16.40 -3.54 19.71
N ILE A 102 16.87 -3.70 18.48
CA ILE A 102 16.02 -4.05 17.33
C ILE A 102 15.80 -5.57 17.32
N LEU A 103 14.54 -5.98 17.48
CA LEU A 103 14.13 -7.39 17.41
C LEU A 103 13.79 -7.82 15.98
N TYR A 104 13.24 -6.89 15.18
CA TYR A 104 12.90 -7.11 13.79
C TYR A 104 12.82 -5.77 13.07
N ARG A 105 13.29 -5.72 11.82
CA ARG A 105 13.07 -4.56 10.96
C ARG A 105 12.95 -4.96 9.49
N TRP A 106 11.99 -4.34 8.83
CA TRP A 106 11.71 -4.50 7.42
C TRP A 106 11.20 -3.17 6.85
N ARG A 107 11.53 -2.88 5.60
CA ARG A 107 10.97 -1.76 4.83
C ARG A 107 10.69 -2.20 3.41
N SER A 108 9.63 -1.67 2.82
CA SER A 108 9.40 -1.76 1.39
C SER A 108 10.39 -0.86 0.66
N VAL A 109 11.29 -1.45 -0.12
CA VAL A 109 12.12 -0.73 -1.09
C VAL A 109 11.37 -0.70 -2.41
N PRO A 110 10.90 0.46 -2.91
CA PRO A 110 10.08 0.51 -4.11
C PRO A 110 10.79 -0.08 -5.33
N SER A 111 10.14 -1.01 -6.02
CA SER A 111 10.66 -1.69 -7.21
C SER A 111 9.52 -2.11 -8.14
N ASP A 112 9.83 -2.51 -9.37
CA ASP A 112 8.83 -3.08 -10.27
C ASP A 112 8.21 -4.38 -9.69
N GLU A 113 8.99 -5.16 -8.95
CA GLU A 113 8.58 -6.45 -8.37
C GLU A 113 7.51 -6.33 -7.28
N ASN A 114 7.47 -5.20 -6.57
CA ASN A 114 6.47 -4.93 -5.54
C ASN A 114 5.48 -3.82 -5.94
N LEU A 115 5.40 -3.51 -7.24
CA LEU A 115 4.55 -2.45 -7.79
C LEU A 115 4.77 -1.12 -7.06
N ASN A 116 6.03 -0.73 -6.93
CA ASN A 116 6.49 0.49 -6.26
C ASN A 116 6.05 0.59 -4.78
N GLY A 117 6.08 -0.56 -4.09
CA GLY A 117 5.73 -0.73 -2.67
C GLY A 117 4.24 -0.87 -2.38
N THR A 118 3.41 -1.11 -3.41
CA THR A 118 1.97 -1.34 -3.25
C THR A 118 1.66 -2.69 -2.56
N VAL A 119 2.50 -3.69 -2.77
CA VAL A 119 2.30 -5.10 -2.34
C VAL A 119 3.56 -5.69 -1.69
N ALA A 120 3.54 -7.00 -1.40
CA ALA A 120 4.67 -7.77 -0.86
C ALA A 120 5.10 -7.37 0.56
N ARG A 121 4.13 -7.23 1.48
CA ARG A 121 4.41 -6.93 2.89
C ARG A 121 4.67 -8.23 3.66
N PRO A 122 5.53 -8.23 4.70
CA PRO A 122 5.71 -9.40 5.55
C PRO A 122 4.39 -9.88 6.16
N THR A 123 4.19 -11.19 6.24
CA THR A 123 3.06 -11.75 6.95
C THR A 123 3.21 -11.48 8.46
N PRO A 124 2.11 -11.24 9.20
CA PRO A 124 2.17 -11.09 10.65
C PRO A 124 2.81 -12.31 11.35
N GLY A 125 2.53 -13.51 10.84
CA GLY A 125 3.09 -14.75 11.37
C GLY A 125 4.60 -14.83 11.20
N HIS A 126 5.14 -14.35 10.08
CA HIS A 126 6.59 -14.25 9.86
C HIS A 126 7.25 -13.30 10.84
N VAL A 127 6.67 -12.10 10.99
CA VAL A 127 7.16 -11.11 11.96
C VAL A 127 7.15 -11.70 13.37
N TRP A 128 6.05 -12.33 13.80
CA TRP A 128 5.99 -12.97 15.12
C TRP A 128 7.08 -14.01 15.34
N ARG A 129 7.31 -14.92 14.38
CA ARG A 129 8.36 -15.94 14.50
C ARG A 129 9.75 -15.31 14.67
N ALA A 130 10.02 -14.20 13.99
CA ALA A 130 11.27 -13.48 14.18
C ALA A 130 11.39 -12.88 15.59
N LEU A 131 10.30 -12.30 16.11
CA LEU A 131 10.26 -11.78 17.50
C LEU A 131 10.44 -12.91 18.53
N GLU A 132 9.69 -14.00 18.38
CA GLU A 132 9.72 -15.17 19.27
C GLU A 132 11.13 -15.78 19.35
N ALA A 133 11.87 -15.79 18.24
CA ALA A 133 13.26 -16.23 18.21
C ALA A 133 14.24 -15.21 18.83
N ALA A 134 13.98 -13.91 18.69
CA ALA A 134 14.87 -12.84 19.15
C ALA A 134 14.72 -12.49 20.65
N LEU A 135 13.51 -12.64 21.20
CA LEU A 135 13.17 -12.27 22.59
C LEU A 135 14.02 -13.02 23.63
N PRO A 136 14.22 -14.36 23.56
CA PRO A 136 14.99 -15.09 24.57
C PRO A 136 16.48 -14.72 24.63
N LEU A 137 17.01 -14.06 23.58
CA LEU A 137 18.41 -13.63 23.53
C LEU A 137 18.70 -12.45 24.48
N GLY A 138 17.67 -11.74 24.93
CA GLY A 138 17.78 -10.61 25.84
C GLY A 138 18.41 -9.36 25.22
N ASP A 139 18.38 -8.24 25.96
CA ASP A 139 18.78 -6.93 25.45
C ASP A 139 20.29 -6.76 25.19
N GLY A 140 21.12 -7.66 25.73
CA GLY A 140 22.57 -7.66 25.48
C GLY A 140 22.96 -8.25 24.13
N ALA A 141 22.03 -8.88 23.41
CA ALA A 141 22.28 -9.36 22.05
C ALA A 141 22.25 -8.20 21.04
N GLY A 142 22.96 -8.38 19.92
CA GLY A 142 22.98 -7.38 18.85
C GLY A 142 21.60 -7.15 18.22
N ASP A 143 21.51 -6.04 17.49
CA ASP A 143 20.34 -5.68 16.69
C ASP A 143 20.10 -6.66 15.54
N ALA A 144 18.83 -6.92 15.25
CA ALA A 144 18.45 -7.69 14.07
C ALA A 144 18.92 -6.99 12.78
N ALA A 145 19.43 -7.78 11.84
CA ALA A 145 19.66 -7.33 10.47
C ALA A 145 18.32 -6.90 9.83
N HIS A 146 18.42 -6.10 8.76
CA HIS A 146 17.25 -5.83 7.94
C HIS A 146 16.81 -7.12 7.22
N ASP A 147 15.51 -7.36 7.18
CA ASP A 147 14.92 -8.52 6.49
C ASP A 147 14.70 -8.19 5.01
N ASP A 148 15.58 -8.67 4.14
CA ASP A 148 15.46 -8.49 2.69
C ASP A 148 14.53 -9.53 2.03
N HIS A 149 14.17 -10.60 2.73
CA HIS A 149 13.45 -11.75 2.17
C HIS A 149 12.34 -12.27 3.11
N PRO A 150 11.38 -11.42 3.49
CA PRO A 150 10.28 -11.86 4.34
C PRO A 150 9.36 -12.85 3.60
N GLU A 151 8.66 -13.68 4.36
CA GLU A 151 7.46 -14.34 3.83
C GLU A 151 6.38 -13.27 3.59
N ILE A 152 5.95 -13.09 2.35
CA ILE A 152 5.04 -12.01 1.94
C ILE A 152 3.56 -12.42 1.92
N ASP A 153 2.69 -11.44 2.17
CA ASP A 153 1.23 -11.60 2.20
C ASP A 153 0.60 -11.85 0.83
N SER A 154 1.16 -11.26 -0.23
CA SER A 154 0.66 -11.41 -1.59
C SER A 154 1.74 -11.07 -2.61
N PRO A 155 1.97 -11.94 -3.62
CA PRO A 155 2.87 -11.60 -4.72
C PRO A 155 2.26 -10.51 -5.60
N ALA A 156 3.10 -9.73 -6.27
CA ALA A 156 2.64 -8.77 -7.25
C ALA A 156 2.01 -9.48 -8.46
N PRO A 157 0.81 -9.07 -8.90
CA PRO A 157 0.34 -9.46 -10.22
C PRO A 157 1.25 -8.86 -11.31
N PRO A 158 1.32 -9.48 -12.50
CA PRO A 158 2.05 -8.89 -13.63
C PRO A 158 1.58 -7.45 -13.89
N ARG A 159 2.52 -6.52 -14.14
CA ARG A 159 2.23 -5.08 -14.25
C ARG A 159 1.10 -4.74 -15.24
N LEU A 160 1.07 -5.40 -16.40
CA LEU A 160 0.00 -5.21 -17.38
C LEU A 160 -1.37 -5.68 -16.88
N VAL A 161 -1.40 -6.77 -16.12
CA VAL A 161 -2.63 -7.27 -15.48
C VAL A 161 -3.10 -6.28 -14.42
N PHE A 162 -2.17 -5.72 -13.62
CA PHE A 162 -2.50 -4.69 -12.64
C PHE A 162 -3.11 -3.44 -13.30
N ILE A 163 -2.48 -2.92 -14.37
CA ILE A 163 -2.98 -1.76 -15.11
C ILE A 163 -4.37 -2.05 -15.69
N ALA A 164 -4.56 -3.22 -16.31
CA ALA A 164 -5.87 -3.62 -16.85
C ALA A 164 -6.95 -3.68 -15.76
N ALA A 165 -6.59 -4.07 -14.54
CA ALA A 165 -7.49 -4.05 -13.38
C ALA A 165 -7.88 -2.63 -12.98
N LEU A 166 -6.92 -1.69 -12.94
CA LEU A 166 -7.16 -0.29 -12.59
C LEU A 166 -8.09 0.41 -13.59
N VAL A 167 -7.89 0.18 -14.88
CA VAL A 167 -8.75 0.72 -15.96
C VAL A 167 -10.18 0.19 -15.80
N ALA A 168 -10.34 -1.12 -15.61
CA ALA A 168 -11.66 -1.72 -15.43
C ALA A 168 -12.32 -1.27 -14.12
N ASN A 169 -11.54 -1.05 -13.06
CA ASN A 169 -12.04 -0.55 -11.77
C ASN A 169 -12.66 0.85 -11.90
N GLY A 170 -12.08 1.71 -12.74
CA GLY A 170 -12.61 3.03 -13.09
C GLY A 170 -13.63 3.03 -14.23
N TRP A 171 -14.23 1.87 -14.54
CA TRP A 171 -15.22 1.71 -15.61
C TRP A 171 -14.73 2.19 -16.98
N PHE A 172 -13.43 2.02 -17.26
CA PHE A 172 -12.81 2.39 -18.53
C PHE A 172 -12.82 3.89 -18.83
N MET A 173 -13.15 4.75 -17.85
CA MET A 173 -13.14 6.21 -18.01
C MET A 173 -11.84 6.85 -17.50
N GLY A 174 -11.09 6.12 -16.66
CA GLY A 174 -9.80 6.50 -16.10
C GLY A 174 -9.34 5.44 -15.10
N LEU A 175 -8.10 5.54 -14.65
CA LEU A 175 -7.54 4.66 -13.64
C LEU A 175 -8.16 4.98 -12.28
N LYS A 176 -8.60 3.93 -11.58
CA LYS A 176 -9.13 4.03 -10.22
C LYS A 176 -8.39 3.07 -9.29
N SER A 177 -7.87 3.58 -8.19
CA SER A 177 -7.12 2.81 -7.20
C SER A 177 -8.00 1.78 -6.47
N PHE A 178 -7.36 0.75 -5.91
CA PHE A 178 -7.98 -0.25 -5.03
C PHE A 178 -7.85 0.11 -3.55
N VAL A 179 -7.76 1.40 -3.24
CA VAL A 179 -7.74 1.88 -1.85
C VAL A 179 -8.93 1.31 -1.08
N TYR A 180 -8.68 0.89 0.16
CA TYR A 180 -9.68 0.26 1.02
C TYR A 180 -10.72 1.28 1.48
N SER A 181 -12.01 0.98 1.39
CA SER A 181 -13.05 1.77 2.04
C SER A 181 -13.81 0.91 3.05
N PRO A 182 -14.39 1.50 4.11
CA PRO A 182 -15.24 0.75 5.03
C PRO A 182 -16.39 0.08 4.27
N GLY A 183 -16.67 -1.19 4.59
CA GLY A 183 -17.66 -2.00 3.89
C GLY A 183 -17.26 -2.46 2.47
N SER A 184 -16.03 -2.18 2.02
CA SER A 184 -15.53 -2.70 0.75
C SER A 184 -15.08 -4.17 0.86
N ASP A 185 -15.35 -4.94 -0.19
CA ASP A 185 -14.85 -6.32 -0.29
C ASP A 185 -13.31 -6.37 -0.21
N PRO A 186 -12.70 -7.47 0.25
CA PRO A 186 -11.26 -7.70 0.15
C PRO A 186 -10.70 -7.45 -1.26
N THR A 187 -9.46 -6.96 -1.34
CA THR A 187 -8.80 -6.63 -2.62
C THR A 187 -8.88 -7.74 -3.68
N PRO A 188 -8.67 -9.04 -3.37
CA PRO A 188 -8.81 -10.10 -4.38
C PRO A 188 -10.21 -10.19 -5.00
N ILE A 189 -11.26 -9.98 -4.20
CA ILE A 189 -12.66 -9.99 -4.67
C ILE A 189 -12.92 -8.77 -5.55
N ARG A 190 -12.47 -7.59 -5.13
CA ARG A 190 -12.57 -6.35 -5.92
C ARG A 190 -11.83 -6.46 -7.25
N PHE A 191 -10.66 -7.09 -7.24
CA PHE A 191 -9.86 -7.36 -8.43
C PHE A 191 -10.65 -8.24 -9.41
N LYS A 192 -11.22 -9.36 -8.93
CA LYS A 192 -12.09 -10.23 -9.74
C LYS A 192 -13.30 -9.49 -10.31
N LYS A 193 -13.95 -8.63 -9.51
CA LYS A 193 -15.10 -7.81 -9.92
C LYS A 193 -14.74 -6.72 -10.94
N ALA A 194 -13.54 -6.16 -10.88
CA ALA A 194 -13.04 -5.27 -11.93
C ALA A 194 -12.87 -6.05 -13.23
N PHE A 195 -12.24 -7.23 -13.18
CA PHE A 195 -12.03 -8.05 -14.37
C PHE A 195 -13.30 -8.55 -15.05
N SER A 196 -14.37 -8.82 -14.28
CA SER A 196 -15.65 -9.22 -14.87
C SER A 196 -16.29 -8.17 -15.77
N ARG A 197 -15.79 -6.92 -15.78
CA ARG A 197 -16.27 -5.84 -16.65
C ARG A 197 -15.67 -5.90 -18.05
N TRP A 198 -14.51 -6.53 -18.25
CA TRP A 198 -13.84 -6.61 -19.56
C TRP A 198 -14.69 -7.29 -20.63
N PRO A 199 -15.32 -8.46 -20.39
CA PRO A 199 -16.16 -9.10 -21.40
C PRO A 199 -17.32 -8.20 -21.87
N VAL A 200 -17.96 -7.49 -20.93
CA VAL A 200 -19.05 -6.56 -21.23
C VAL A 200 -18.54 -5.38 -22.05
N PHE A 201 -17.41 -4.79 -21.67
CA PHE A 201 -16.79 -3.69 -22.41
C PHE A 201 -16.43 -4.07 -23.85
N VAL A 202 -15.82 -5.24 -24.04
CA VAL A 202 -15.49 -5.77 -25.37
C VAL A 202 -16.75 -6.04 -26.19
N ALA A 203 -17.79 -6.63 -25.58
CA ALA A 203 -19.06 -6.90 -26.26
C ALA A 203 -19.75 -5.60 -26.72
N LEU A 204 -19.69 -4.53 -25.93
CA LEU A 204 -20.23 -3.22 -26.32
C LEU A 204 -19.50 -2.64 -27.53
N TRP A 205 -18.17 -2.75 -27.60
CA TRP A 205 -17.42 -2.34 -28.78
C TRP A 205 -17.75 -3.19 -30.01
N ILE A 206 -17.85 -4.51 -29.86
CA ILE A 206 -18.25 -5.40 -30.96
C ILE A 206 -19.63 -5.02 -31.48
N ALA A 207 -20.61 -4.82 -30.58
CA ALA A 207 -21.95 -4.37 -30.95
C ALA A 207 -21.91 -3.01 -31.66
N ALA A 208 -21.11 -2.05 -31.17
CA ALA A 208 -20.94 -0.76 -31.82
C ALA A 208 -20.43 -0.91 -33.27
N PHE A 209 -19.44 -1.77 -33.51
CA PHE A 209 -18.94 -2.04 -34.87
C PHE A 209 -19.96 -2.72 -35.79
N ILE A 210 -20.90 -3.49 -35.25
CA ILE A 210 -21.97 -4.14 -36.01
C ILE A 210 -23.09 -3.15 -36.37
N PHE A 211 -23.48 -2.29 -35.44
CA PHE A 211 -24.70 -1.48 -35.57
C PHE A 211 -24.47 -0.01 -35.92
N LEU A 212 -23.25 0.51 -35.79
CA LEU A 212 -22.93 1.92 -36.03
C LEU A 212 -21.90 2.08 -37.17
N PRO A 213 -21.80 3.27 -37.79
CA PRO A 213 -20.86 3.47 -38.89
C PRO A 213 -19.41 3.27 -38.44
N THR A 214 -18.70 2.36 -39.10
CA THR A 214 -17.36 1.88 -38.71
C THR A 214 -16.34 2.99 -38.51
N LEU A 215 -16.35 4.02 -39.37
CA LEU A 215 -15.40 5.13 -39.28
C LEU A 215 -15.53 5.87 -37.93
N TRP A 216 -16.76 6.14 -37.50
CA TRP A 216 -17.01 6.85 -36.24
C TRP A 216 -16.63 5.97 -35.04
N VAL A 217 -17.01 4.69 -35.06
CA VAL A 217 -16.68 3.74 -33.98
C VAL A 217 -15.16 3.59 -33.86
N ALA A 218 -14.44 3.45 -34.97
CA ALA A 218 -12.98 3.35 -34.97
C ALA A 218 -12.32 4.63 -34.44
N ALA A 219 -12.81 5.81 -34.85
CA ALA A 219 -12.31 7.08 -34.35
C ALA A 219 -12.53 7.23 -32.82
N THR A 220 -13.71 6.84 -32.32
CA THR A 220 -14.00 6.86 -30.87
C THR A 220 -13.12 5.86 -30.11
N LEU A 221 -12.91 4.65 -30.64
CA LEU A 221 -12.03 3.66 -30.02
C LEU A 221 -10.60 4.16 -29.93
N LEU A 222 -10.09 4.80 -31.00
CA LEU A 222 -8.77 5.41 -31.01
C LEU A 222 -8.67 6.55 -29.99
N ALA A 223 -9.67 7.44 -29.94
CA ALA A 223 -9.71 8.52 -28.96
C ALA A 223 -9.71 7.99 -27.52
N TRP A 224 -10.50 6.94 -27.24
CA TRP A 224 -10.51 6.26 -25.95
C TRP A 224 -9.15 5.64 -25.61
N ALA A 225 -8.51 4.96 -26.57
CA ALA A 225 -7.20 4.34 -26.36
C ALA A 225 -6.11 5.38 -26.08
N LEU A 226 -6.13 6.52 -26.78
CA LEU A 226 -5.21 7.64 -26.54
C LEU A 226 -5.46 8.28 -25.17
N TRP A 227 -6.73 8.47 -24.79
CA TRP A 227 -7.12 9.00 -23.48
C TRP A 227 -6.64 8.10 -22.34
N ILE A 228 -6.96 6.81 -22.38
CA ILE A 228 -6.53 5.85 -21.35
C ILE A 228 -5.02 5.67 -21.36
N GLY A 229 -4.38 5.61 -22.54
CA GLY A 229 -2.93 5.55 -22.63
C GLY A 229 -2.24 6.74 -21.97
N ARG A 230 -2.79 7.96 -22.14
CA ARG A 230 -2.32 9.16 -21.45
C ARG A 230 -2.53 9.06 -19.93
N ASP A 231 -3.73 8.67 -19.48
CA ASP A 231 -4.04 8.56 -18.04
C ASP A 231 -3.19 7.48 -17.34
N VAL A 232 -2.94 6.34 -18.00
CA VAL A 232 -2.00 5.30 -17.55
C VAL A 232 -0.62 5.90 -17.38
N ARG A 233 -0.10 6.58 -18.40
CA ARG A 233 1.25 7.18 -18.35
C ARG A 233 1.36 8.19 -17.23
N THR A 234 0.44 9.16 -17.16
CA THR A 234 0.45 10.19 -16.10
C THR A 234 0.35 9.58 -14.71
N THR A 235 -0.47 8.54 -14.53
CA THR A 235 -0.59 7.85 -13.24
C THR A 235 0.69 7.11 -12.87
N LEU A 236 1.29 6.39 -13.82
CA LEU A 236 2.52 5.65 -13.58
C LEU A 236 3.68 6.61 -13.29
N ASP A 237 3.84 7.68 -14.07
CA ASP A 237 4.87 8.69 -13.84
C ASP A 237 4.69 9.31 -12.44
N ALA A 238 3.46 9.71 -12.07
CA ALA A 238 3.17 10.26 -10.74
C ALA A 238 3.42 9.27 -9.59
N MET A 239 3.14 7.97 -9.77
CA MET A 239 3.44 6.94 -8.79
C MET A 239 4.94 6.67 -8.66
N MET A 240 5.66 6.67 -9.78
CA MET A 240 7.03 6.18 -9.90
C MET A 240 8.09 7.25 -9.60
N ASP A 241 7.84 8.52 -9.92
CA ASP A 241 8.93 9.50 -10.05
C ASP A 241 9.39 10.21 -8.76
N VAL A 242 8.74 10.01 -7.61
CA VAL A 242 9.14 10.74 -6.38
C VAL A 242 9.19 9.83 -5.15
N GLN A 243 9.97 8.75 -5.23
CA GLN A 243 10.30 7.92 -4.08
C GLN A 243 11.58 8.45 -3.42
N GLU A 244 11.48 8.93 -2.18
CA GLU A 244 12.59 9.53 -1.45
C GLU A 244 12.78 8.81 -0.12
N GLU A 245 14.02 8.55 0.28
CA GLU A 245 14.29 8.12 1.67
C GLU A 245 13.99 9.28 2.62
N ILE A 246 13.24 9.00 3.69
CA ILE A 246 12.95 9.96 4.75
C ILE A 246 14.18 10.08 5.64
N LYS A 247 15.11 10.93 5.22
CA LYS A 247 16.34 11.21 5.96
C LYS A 247 16.24 12.47 6.77
N THR A 248 17.05 12.56 7.81
CA THR A 248 17.33 13.85 8.45
C THR A 248 18.12 14.72 7.50
N THR A 249 17.62 15.92 7.23
CA THR A 249 18.39 16.95 6.54
C THR A 249 19.64 17.24 7.37
N ARG A 250 20.80 16.81 6.90
CA ARG A 250 22.09 17.27 7.43
C ARG A 250 22.40 18.67 6.95
#